data_AF-A0A6G3XJ64-F1
#
_entry.id   AF-A0A6G3XJ64-F1
#
_cell.length_a   1.000
_cell.length_b   1.000
_cell.length_c   1.000
_cell.angle_alpha   90.00
_cell.angle_beta   90.00
_cell.angle_gamma   90.00
#
_symmetry.space_group_name_H-M   'P 1'
#
loop_
_entity.id
_entity.type
_entity.pdbx_description
1 polymer ?
#
loop_
_entity_poly.entity_id
_entity_poly.type
_entity_poly.pdbx_seq_one_letter_code
_entity_poly.pdbx_strand_id
1 'polypeptide(L)' 'AFLDAYRSAGGPAVPADGDPWPELDVPARALTVQTAALALAKCAAEQRRPDEHEQLMIESCARIATLPPELAADHAS' A
#
# COMPACT_ATOMS: atom_id res chain seq x y z
N ALA A 1 7.66 -7.64 -15.54
CA ALA A 1 6.60 -8.62 -15.91
C ALA A 1 5.18 -8.02 -15.88
N PHE A 2 4.67 -7.49 -14.77
CA PHE A 2 3.41 -6.71 -14.80
C PHE A 2 3.64 -5.26 -15.23
N LEU A 3 4.56 -4.57 -14.55
CA LEU A 3 4.80 -3.14 -14.76
C LEU A 3 5.21 -2.81 -16.20
N ASP A 4 6.09 -3.63 -16.80
CA ASP A 4 6.50 -3.45 -18.20
C ASP A 4 5.31 -3.60 -19.16
N ALA A 5 4.40 -4.54 -18.89
CA ALA A 5 3.21 -4.74 -19.70
C ALA A 5 2.23 -3.56 -19.53
N TYR A 6 2.00 -3.09 -18.30
CA TYR A 6 1.20 -1.90 -18.00
C TYR A 6 1.72 -0.68 -18.76
N ARG A 7 3.04 -0.44 -18.72
CA ARG A 7 3.72 0.62 -19.48
C ARG A 7 3.56 0.45 -20.99
N SER A 8 3.78 -0.77 -21.52
CA SER A 8 3.64 -1.04 -22.96
C SER A 8 2.21 -0.82 -23.48
N ALA A 9 1.22 -0.97 -22.60
CA ALA A 9 -0.18 -0.72 -22.91
C ALA A 9 -0.58 0.77 -22.78
N GLY A 10 0.36 1.67 -22.47
CA GLY A 10 0.11 3.10 -22.29
C GLY A 10 -0.50 3.45 -20.92
N GLY A 11 -0.25 2.64 -19.89
CA GLY A 11 -0.75 2.86 -18.54
C GLY A 11 -0.28 4.20 -17.95
N PRO A 12 -1.20 5.12 -17.58
CA PRO A 12 -0.84 6.50 -17.24
C PRO A 12 -0.41 6.72 -15.78
N ALA A 13 -0.56 5.72 -14.91
CA ALA A 13 -0.36 5.90 -13.46
C ALA A 13 1.12 5.90 -13.01
N VAL A 14 2.06 5.62 -13.92
CA VAL A 14 3.50 5.64 -13.64
C VAL A 14 4.26 6.22 -14.83
N PRO A 15 5.48 6.74 -14.64
CA PRO A 15 6.33 7.16 -15.75
C PRO A 15 6.59 6.02 -16.74
N ALA A 16 6.73 6.36 -18.02
CA ALA A 16 6.96 5.40 -19.10
C ALA A 16 8.28 4.61 -18.90
N ASP A 17 9.27 5.25 -18.28
CA ASP A 17 10.59 4.75 -17.95
C ASP A 17 11.02 5.21 -16.55
N GLY A 18 12.13 4.67 -16.04
CA GLY A 18 12.65 5.03 -14.72
C GLY A 18 11.89 4.42 -13.54
N ASP A 19 12.15 4.99 -12.36
CA ASP A 19 11.63 4.50 -11.08
C ASP A 19 10.14 4.84 -10.93
N PRO A 20 9.25 3.82 -10.77
CA PRO A 20 7.82 4.06 -10.55
C PRO A 20 7.48 4.43 -9.10
N TRP A 21 8.39 4.23 -8.14
CA TRP A 21 8.07 4.31 -6.72
C TRP A 21 7.65 5.69 -6.21
N PRO A 22 8.12 6.83 -6.76
CA PRO A 22 7.58 8.14 -6.37
C PRO A 22 6.05 8.22 -6.54
N GLU A 23 5.50 7.72 -7.65
CA GLU A 23 4.05 7.70 -7.89
C GLU A 23 3.33 6.58 -7.12
N LEU A 24 4.03 5.46 -6.82
CA LEU A 24 3.42 4.27 -6.24
C LEU A 24 3.47 4.21 -4.70
N ASP A 25 4.35 4.93 -4.02
CA ASP A 25 4.50 4.81 -2.57
C ASP A 25 3.21 5.18 -1.83
N VAL A 26 2.67 6.36 -2.12
CA VAL A 26 1.43 6.86 -1.50
C VAL A 26 0.26 5.90 -1.72
N PRO A 27 -0.08 5.47 -2.96
CA PRO A 27 -1.18 4.53 -3.16
C PRO A 27 -0.91 3.15 -2.57
N ALA A 28 0.33 2.66 -2.56
CA ALA A 28 0.67 1.38 -1.91
C ALA A 28 0.45 1.43 -0.40
N ARG A 29 0.84 2.53 0.26
CA ARG A 29 0.59 2.76 1.68
C ARG A 29 -0.91 2.90 1.96
N ALA A 30 -1.63 3.66 1.14
CA ALA A 30 -3.08 3.82 1.27
C ALA A 30 -3.81 2.48 1.15
N LEU A 31 -3.45 1.64 0.17
CA LEU A 31 -4.01 0.31 0.01
C LEU A 31 -3.71 -0.58 1.23
N THR A 32 -2.49 -0.51 1.76
CA THR A 32 -2.11 -1.26 2.98
C THR A 32 -2.99 -0.89 4.17
N VAL A 33 -3.20 0.41 4.41
CA VAL A 33 -4.09 0.93 5.47
C VAL A 33 -5.53 0.48 5.24
N GLN A 34 -6.03 0.58 4.01
CA GLN A 34 -7.37 0.14 3.65
C GLN A 34 -7.56 -1.36 3.89
N THR A 35 -6.59 -2.20 3.49
CA THR A 35 -6.65 -3.65 3.71
C THR A 35 -6.65 -4.00 5.20
N ALA A 36 -5.82 -3.34 6.00
CA ALA A 36 -5.82 -3.53 7.45
C ALA A 36 -7.17 -3.14 8.09
N ALA A 37 -7.75 -2.01 7.68
CA ALA A 37 -9.07 -1.58 8.16
C ALA A 37 -10.17 -2.60 7.78
N LEU A 38 -10.14 -3.11 6.55
CA LEU A 38 -11.09 -4.11 6.09
C LEU A 38 -10.95 -5.44 6.85
N ALA A 39 -9.71 -5.88 7.11
CA ALA A 39 -9.43 -7.07 7.90
C ALA A 39 -10.01 -6.95 9.32
N LEU A 40 -9.78 -5.83 9.99
CA LEU A 40 -10.35 -5.54 11.31
C LEU A 40 -11.89 -5.55 11.29
N ALA A 41 -12.51 -4.93 10.27
CA ALA A 41 -13.96 -4.90 10.13
C ALA A 41 -14.56 -6.31 9.96
N LYS A 42 -13.92 -7.16 9.14
CA LYS A 42 -14.33 -8.56 8.94
C LYS A 42 -14.18 -9.37 10.23
N CYS A 43 -13.04 -9.28 10.90
CA CYS A 43 -12.80 -9.96 12.18
C CYS A 43 -13.83 -9.58 13.24
N ALA A 44 -14.19 -8.29 13.33
CA ALA A 44 -15.20 -7.80 14.25
C ALA A 44 -16.60 -8.35 13.93
N ALA A 45 -16.97 -8.37 12.64
CA ALA A 45 -18.25 -8.92 12.19
C ALA A 45 -18.36 -10.43 12.49
N GLU A 46 -17.26 -11.16 12.39
CA GLU A 46 -17.19 -12.60 12.60
C GLU A 46 -16.82 -13.00 14.04
N GLN A 47 -16.60 -12.02 14.93
CA GLN A 47 -16.18 -12.22 16.32
C GLN A 47 -14.96 -13.14 16.48
N ARG A 48 -14.01 -13.01 15.56
CA ARG A 48 -12.78 -13.81 15.55
C ARG A 48 -11.54 -12.93 15.63
N ARG A 49 -10.40 -13.57 15.88
CA ARG A 49 -9.09 -12.93 15.76
C ARG A 49 -8.65 -12.87 14.29
N PRO A 50 -7.80 -11.89 13.93
CA PRO A 50 -7.13 -11.88 12.64
C PRO A 50 -6.33 -13.17 12.41
N ASP A 51 -6.33 -13.66 11.18
CA ASP A 51 -5.39 -14.69 10.75
C ASP A 51 -3.99 -14.10 10.52
N GLU A 52 -3.04 -14.95 10.11
CA GLU A 52 -1.66 -14.55 9.86
C GLU A 52 -1.54 -13.42 8.82
N HIS A 53 -2.28 -13.51 7.70
CA HIS A 53 -2.19 -12.52 6.64
C HIS A 53 -2.83 -11.19 7.04
N GLU A 54 -3.98 -11.25 7.71
CA GLU A 54 -4.66 -10.07 8.24
C GLU A 54 -3.80 -9.37 9.29
N GLN A 55 -3.15 -10.13 10.16
CA GLN A 55 -2.22 -9.62 11.17
C GLN A 55 -1.02 -8.90 10.52
N LEU A 56 -0.42 -9.48 9.47
CA LEU A 56 0.68 -8.85 8.74
C LEU A 56 0.30 -7.49 8.15
N MET A 57 -0.93 -7.37 7.63
CA MET A 57 -1.43 -6.09 7.09
C MET A 57 -1.65 -5.06 8.20
N ILE A 58 -2.19 -5.47 9.35
CA ILE A 58 -2.38 -4.61 10.52
C ILE A 58 -1.03 -4.09 11.04
N GLU A 59 -0.03 -4.97 11.15
CA GLU A 59 1.31 -4.58 11.59
C GLU A 59 2.00 -3.65 10.59
N SER A 60 1.80 -3.89 9.29
CA SER A 60 2.32 -3.01 8.24
C SER A 60 1.69 -1.62 8.30
N CYS A 61 0.36 -1.56 8.51
CA CYS A 61 -0.36 -0.31 8.74
C CYS A 61 0.18 0.43 9.97
N ALA A 62 0.45 -0.28 11.07
CA ALA A 62 1.01 0.31 12.28
C ALA A 62 2.40 0.92 12.03
N ARG A 63 3.27 0.23 11.28
CA ARG A 63 4.58 0.77 10.87
C ARG A 63 4.47 1.99 9.96
N ILE A 64 3.53 1.98 9.01
CA ILE A 64 3.27 3.13 8.12
C ILE A 64 2.83 4.36 8.93
N ALA A 65 2.00 4.17 9.96
CA ALA A 65 1.51 5.24 10.81
C ALA A 65 2.59 5.88 11.69
N THR A 66 3.72 5.19 11.91
CA THR A 66 4.85 5.69 12.69
C THR A 66 6.01 6.20 11.83
N LEU A 67 5.87 6.22 10.50
CA LEU A 67 6.88 6.77 9.60
C LEU A 67 7.04 8.29 9.83
N PRO A 68 8.28 8.80 9.89
CA PRO A 68 8.54 10.23 9.85
C PRO A 68 7.88 10.89 8.63
N PRO A 69 7.30 12.10 8.78
CA PRO A 69 6.68 12.83 7.67
C PRO A 69 7.65 13.11 6.51
N GLU A 70 8.94 13.22 6.82
CA GLU A 70 10.01 13.55 5.88
C GLU A 70 10.24 12.40 4.89
N LEU A 71 10.22 11.16 5.40
CA LEU A 71 10.24 9.93 4.58
C LEU A 71 8.92 9.69 3.84
N ALA A 72 7.84 10.37 4.24
CA ALA A 72 6.58 10.36 3.50
C ALA A 72 6.52 11.45 2.41
N ALA A 73 7.38 12.46 2.46
CA ALA A 73 7.39 13.62 1.56
C ALA A 73 8.48 13.52 0.47
N ASP A 74 9.63 12.92 0.76
CA ASP A 74 10.75 12.75 -0.20
C ASP A 74 10.39 11.90 -1.43
N HIS A 75 9.27 11.17 -1.39
CA HIS A 75 8.77 10.36 -2.50
C HIS A 75 7.75 11.10 -3.38
N ALA A 76 7.33 12.32 -3.01
CA ALA A 76 6.31 13.09 -3.72
C ALA A 76 6.87 14.27 -4.54
N SER A 77 8.19 14.32 -4.75
CA SER A 77 8.90 15.43 -5.43
C SER A 77 9.52 15.02 -6.76
#